data_AF-A0A3L7SRF3-F1
#
_entry.id   AF-A0A3L7SRF3-F1
#
_cell.length_a   1.000
_cell.length_b   1.000
_cell.length_c   1.000
_cell.angle_alpha   90.00
_cell.angle_beta   90.00
_cell.angle_gamma   90.00
#
_symmetry.space_group_name_H-M   'P 1'
#
loop_
_entity.id
_entity.type
_entity.pdbx_description
1 polymer ?
#
loop_
_entity_poly.entity_id
_entity_poly.type
_entity_poly.pdbx_seq_one_letter_code
_entity_poly.pdbx_strand_id
1 'polypeptide(L)'
;MTTGRKDAASSRCEPARPVCPACRDSARCQCPHTPLMSGSPQTFAVVFSGFDLAAHGGLLLQSQRSRRIVESPERRGEQNVQLLVLGMHRSGTSTAARILNLLGCHFAPESLAVGANDENPKGFWERLDVVQLNDSMLQAAGAAWHSPLGFDPLALGDEEAARFASTAGLILRDLDMHRPWFIKDPRLCLTLPLWQPLLEAPLAVHVLRHPLEVAASLQTRNSLPIPVGLALWETHVRLALAGSAAWPRVVVHHRQLITDPVPTAAQLLQQLQAAGVAGLRMPEEHEITDFVTPALHRQRADRDDLRPWADAHQVRMFRRLEADITALDGEPCVLTWEAVRALAAHEAARLAAVVEAQVVATDARIRDALRWESHSTVAEHAATLDEARRLREERTTLVKLADLSREREQRVLQLEQETADLEDRLAASNREADDLRRDLTARTVSLATKAAAARAAEARSLHLSQSSAWRVARELRRLWEQCERMLGKPGPVTEHDRELVTRSGLFDRDWYLATYADIAAIDVDPLDHYLRWGGFEGRNPGPAFDSTAHLLAHPEMAESGINPLVHHLRHAGAAATDRQAA
;
A
#
# COMPACT_ATOMS: atom_id res chain seq x y z
N MET A 1 93.54 37.52 40.50
CA MET A 1 92.72 37.72 39.28
C MET A 1 91.59 36.71 39.34
N THR A 2 90.44 37.08 39.92
CA THR A 2 89.22 37.55 39.22
C THR A 2 88.63 36.44 38.36
N THR A 3 87.36 36.03 38.39
CA THR A 3 86.08 36.36 39.06
C THR A 3 85.14 35.33 38.41
N GLY A 4 84.30 34.57 39.08
CA GLY A 4 83.03 35.04 39.62
C GLY A 4 81.96 33.99 39.34
N ARG A 5 81.23 33.63 40.39
CA ARG A 5 79.98 32.86 40.39
C ARG A 5 78.98 33.49 39.43
N LYS A 6 78.19 32.66 38.73
CA LYS A 6 76.86 33.05 38.26
C LYS A 6 75.84 32.15 38.93
N ASP A 7 75.20 32.73 39.92
CA ASP A 7 74.03 32.21 40.62
C ASP A 7 72.85 32.06 39.67
N ALA A 8 72.13 30.95 39.85
CA ALA A 8 70.81 30.74 39.30
C ALA A 8 69.81 31.62 40.05
N ALA A 9 69.25 32.63 39.38
CA ALA A 9 68.10 33.39 39.83
C ALA A 9 66.89 33.02 38.97
N SER A 10 65.94 32.35 39.59
CA SER A 10 64.58 32.10 39.14
C SER A 10 63.83 33.42 38.89
N SER A 11 63.49 33.74 37.64
CA SER A 11 62.49 34.75 37.32
C SER A 11 61.12 34.08 37.16
N ARG A 12 60.19 34.50 38.01
CA ARG A 12 58.77 34.14 37.99
C ARG A 12 58.15 34.59 36.68
N CYS A 13 57.44 33.70 35.98
CA CYS A 13 56.45 34.10 34.97
C CYS A 13 55.30 34.82 35.69
N GLU A 14 55.13 36.11 35.44
CA GLU A 14 53.88 36.81 35.72
C GLU A 14 52.77 36.25 34.82
N PRO A 15 51.54 36.05 35.33
CA PRO A 15 50.41 35.66 34.49
C PRO A 15 50.02 36.84 33.60
N ALA A 16 49.96 36.60 32.29
CA ALA A 16 49.51 37.57 31.31
C ALA A 16 48.10 38.09 31.68
N ARG A 17 47.93 39.41 31.70
CA ARG A 17 46.61 40.04 31.91
C ARG A 17 45.67 39.63 30.77
N PRO A 18 44.40 39.26 31.04
CA PRO A 18 43.46 38.92 29.99
C PRO A 18 43.19 40.16 29.12
N VAL A 19 43.46 40.03 27.82
CA VAL A 19 43.20 41.08 26.83
C VAL A 19 41.80 40.86 26.26
N CYS A 20 40.99 41.91 26.14
CA CYS A 20 39.67 41.84 25.51
C CYS A 20 39.79 41.29 24.07
N PRO A 21 39.12 40.19 23.71
CA PRO A 21 39.27 39.56 22.40
C PRO A 21 38.73 40.43 21.25
N ALA A 22 37.90 41.43 21.53
CA ALA A 22 37.33 42.32 20.53
C ALA A 22 38.21 43.54 20.20
N CYS A 23 38.83 44.19 21.19
CA CYS A 23 39.58 45.44 20.97
C CYS A 23 41.11 45.31 21.15
N ARG A 24 41.60 44.18 21.67
CA ARG A 24 43.03 43.91 21.90
C ARG A 24 43.79 44.94 22.75
N ASP A 25 43.10 45.82 23.47
CA ASP A 25 43.70 46.85 24.33
C ASP A 25 43.11 46.75 25.75
N SER A 26 43.97 46.54 26.74
CA SER A 26 43.59 46.39 28.14
C SER A 26 43.34 47.72 28.88
N ALA A 27 43.73 48.86 28.31
CA ALA A 27 43.74 50.14 29.05
C ALA A 27 42.54 51.06 28.77
N ARG A 28 41.82 50.89 27.65
CA ARG A 28 40.75 51.83 27.20
C ARG A 28 39.54 51.16 26.53
N CYS A 29 39.13 49.98 26.98
CA CYS A 29 37.97 49.29 26.42
C CYS A 29 36.65 49.98 26.82
N GLN A 30 35.87 50.45 25.83
CA GLN A 30 34.53 51.05 25.99
C GLN A 30 33.40 50.14 25.46
N CYS A 31 33.64 48.84 25.30
CA CYS A 31 32.63 47.89 24.83
C CYS A 31 31.54 47.68 25.90
N PRO A 32 30.25 47.72 25.55
CA PRO A 32 29.17 47.64 26.53
C PRO A 32 28.87 46.17 26.88
N HIS A 33 29.72 45.52 27.68
CA HIS A 33 29.36 44.30 28.41
C HIS A 33 30.07 44.21 29.77
N THR A 34 29.29 43.75 30.73
CA THR A 34 29.46 43.58 32.19
C THR A 34 30.89 43.29 32.68
N PRO A 35 31.41 44.00 33.70
CA PRO A 35 32.78 43.81 34.17
C PRO A 35 32.91 42.54 35.02
N LEU A 36 33.81 41.65 34.61
CA LEU A 36 34.38 40.59 35.44
C LEU A 36 35.30 41.23 36.48
N MET A 37 34.80 41.37 37.71
CA MET A 37 35.57 41.86 38.85
C MET A 37 36.43 40.73 39.44
N SER A 38 37.75 40.86 39.28
CA SER A 38 38.75 40.19 40.10
C SER A 38 38.98 40.98 41.40
N GLY A 39 38.72 40.39 42.56
CA GLY A 39 39.16 40.94 43.85
C GLY A 39 38.42 40.36 45.05
N SER A 40 39.13 39.62 45.91
CA SER A 40 38.82 39.14 47.27
C SER A 40 37.42 38.51 47.52
N PRO A 41 37.23 37.63 48.52
CA PRO A 41 35.91 37.09 48.82
C PRO A 41 35.05 38.17 49.47
N GLN A 42 34.54 39.10 48.67
CA GLN A 42 33.50 40.02 49.09
C GLN A 42 32.22 39.20 49.19
N THR A 43 31.62 39.23 50.38
CA THR A 43 30.28 38.73 50.67
C THR A 43 29.30 39.38 49.69
N PHE A 44 29.02 38.72 48.57
CA PHE A 44 27.90 39.10 47.73
C PHE A 44 26.65 38.61 48.43
N ALA A 45 25.95 39.55 49.07
CA ALA A 45 24.59 39.30 49.49
C ALA A 45 23.78 39.08 48.21
N VAL A 46 23.42 37.83 47.92
CA VAL A 46 22.10 37.59 47.36
C VAL A 46 21.16 37.96 48.50
N VAL A 47 20.87 39.25 48.58
CA VAL A 47 19.77 39.74 49.38
C VAL A 47 18.56 39.04 48.76
N PHE A 48 17.84 38.22 49.51
CA PHE A 48 16.40 38.13 49.27
C PHE A 48 15.92 39.58 49.43
N SER A 49 15.92 40.34 48.34
CA SER A 49 15.71 41.79 48.33
C SER A 49 14.38 42.07 49.01
N GLY A 50 14.41 42.43 50.29
CA GLY A 50 13.20 42.80 51.03
C GLY A 50 12.95 42.14 52.39
N PHE A 51 13.80 41.26 52.93
CA PHE A 51 13.61 40.79 54.32
C PHE A 51 14.14 41.78 55.36
N ASP A 52 13.56 42.97 55.37
CA ASP A 52 13.53 43.86 56.54
C ASP A 52 12.10 43.90 57.10
N LEU A 53 11.77 42.87 57.89
CA LEU A 53 10.48 42.73 58.57
C LEU A 53 10.20 43.89 59.54
N ALA A 54 11.23 44.61 60.00
CA ALA A 54 11.06 45.74 60.90
C ALA A 54 10.64 47.02 60.17
N ALA A 55 11.01 47.19 58.90
CA ALA A 55 10.73 48.42 58.14
C ALA A 55 9.39 48.39 57.36
N HIS A 56 8.87 47.22 57.00
CA HIS A 56 7.72 47.09 56.09
C HIS A 56 6.39 46.71 56.76
N GLY A 57 6.35 46.56 58.10
CA GLY A 57 5.12 46.34 58.87
C GLY A 57 4.08 47.47 58.82
N GLY A 58 4.35 48.56 58.09
CA GLY A 58 3.52 49.76 58.03
C GLY A 58 2.78 50.04 56.72
N LEU A 59 2.99 49.27 55.63
CA LEU A 59 2.59 49.76 54.29
C LEU A 59 1.87 48.77 53.35
N LEU A 60 1.41 47.61 53.84
CA LEU A 60 0.65 46.64 53.04
C LEU A 60 -0.80 46.41 53.49
N LEU A 61 -1.40 47.36 54.24
CA LEU A 61 -2.84 47.37 54.53
C LEU A 61 -3.38 48.81 54.57
N GLN A 62 -3.44 49.47 53.42
CA GLN A 62 -4.34 50.62 53.20
C GLN A 62 -5.32 50.34 52.07
N SER A 63 -6.05 49.23 52.16
CA SER A 63 -7.35 49.09 51.49
C SER A 63 -8.33 48.39 52.44
N GLN A 64 -9.04 49.24 53.19
CA GLN A 64 -10.36 49.03 53.78
C GLN A 64 -10.73 47.60 54.24
N ARG A 65 -10.28 47.18 55.44
CA ARG A 65 -11.06 46.42 56.47
C ARG A 65 -10.19 45.88 57.63
N SER A 66 -9.40 46.73 58.28
CA SER A 66 -8.71 46.34 59.54
C SER A 66 -8.69 47.49 60.55
N ARG A 67 -9.87 47.94 61.00
CA ARG A 67 -10.04 48.61 62.30
C ARG A 67 -10.68 47.59 63.25
N ARG A 68 -9.82 46.75 63.83
CA ARG A 68 -10.00 45.80 64.95
C ARG A 68 -8.73 44.93 64.86
N ILE A 69 -7.79 44.85 65.78
CA ILE A 69 -7.74 45.08 67.21
C ILE A 69 -6.24 45.24 67.52
N VAL A 70 -5.82 46.37 68.12
CA VAL A 70 -4.62 46.38 68.97
C VAL A 70 -5.18 46.19 70.37
N GLU A 71 -5.44 44.94 70.76
CA GLU A 71 -5.78 44.60 72.13
C GLU A 71 -4.48 44.34 72.88
N SER A 72 -4.43 44.94 74.07
CA SER A 72 -3.45 44.77 75.12
C SER A 72 -3.05 43.30 75.31
N PRO A 73 -1.82 43.00 75.76
CA PRO A 73 -1.30 41.64 75.95
C PRO A 73 -2.06 40.76 76.96
N GLU A 74 -3.16 41.26 77.54
CA GLU A 74 -3.90 40.66 78.65
C GLU A 74 -5.09 39.78 78.22
N ARG A 75 -5.34 39.57 76.91
CA ARG A 75 -6.40 38.67 76.40
C ARG A 75 -5.90 37.43 75.64
N ARG A 76 -4.71 36.92 75.93
CA ARG A 76 -4.34 35.56 75.47
C ARG A 76 -5.08 34.53 76.31
N GLY A 77 -6.27 34.11 75.87
CA GLY A 77 -6.90 32.91 76.40
C GLY A 77 -5.94 31.72 76.24
N GLU A 78 -5.75 30.94 77.29
CA GLU A 78 -4.75 29.86 77.45
C GLU A 78 -4.84 28.72 76.39
N GLN A 79 -5.76 28.79 75.43
CA GLN A 79 -6.00 27.77 74.41
C GLN A 79 -5.84 28.24 72.96
N ASN A 80 -5.39 29.47 72.71
CA ASN A 80 -5.39 30.05 71.36
C ASN A 80 -4.08 29.89 70.56
N VAL A 81 -3.16 29.01 70.98
CA VAL A 81 -1.86 28.85 70.31
C VAL A 81 -1.97 28.07 69.00
N GLN A 82 -1.30 28.56 67.96
CA GLN A 82 -1.23 27.97 66.63
C GLN A 82 0.21 27.46 66.40
N LEU A 83 0.40 26.13 66.36
CA LEU A 83 1.74 25.55 66.30
C LEU A 83 2.20 25.34 64.85
N LEU A 84 3.40 25.82 64.51
CA LEU A 84 3.99 25.66 63.18
C LEU A 84 5.25 24.81 63.31
N VAL A 85 5.23 23.60 62.75
CA VAL A 85 6.39 22.69 62.77
C VAL A 85 7.31 23.05 61.60
N LEU A 86 8.46 23.64 61.93
CA LEU A 86 9.40 24.18 60.96
C LEU A 86 10.68 23.34 60.92
N GLY A 87 11.07 22.89 59.74
CA GLY A 87 12.31 22.18 59.53
C GLY A 87 12.43 21.67 58.10
N MET A 88 13.67 21.58 57.60
CA MET A 88 13.96 21.06 56.27
C MET A 88 13.40 19.63 56.07
N HIS A 89 13.05 19.25 54.84
CA HIS A 89 12.73 17.86 54.52
C HIS A 89 13.82 16.93 55.08
N ARG A 90 13.43 15.78 55.64
CA ARG A 90 14.34 14.77 56.23
C ARG A 90 15.03 15.20 57.54
N SER A 91 14.64 16.32 58.15
CA SER A 91 15.08 16.72 59.50
C SER A 91 14.39 15.94 60.64
N GLY A 92 13.33 15.19 60.34
CA GLY A 92 12.52 14.50 61.37
C GLY A 92 11.25 15.25 61.77
N THR A 93 10.81 16.22 60.96
CA THR A 93 9.56 16.96 61.17
C THR A 93 8.34 16.05 61.29
N SER A 94 8.27 14.93 60.58
CA SER A 94 7.19 13.95 60.72
C SER A 94 7.19 13.29 62.11
N THR A 95 8.37 13.02 62.67
CA THR A 95 8.49 12.43 64.01
C THR A 95 8.07 13.42 65.08
N ALA A 96 8.53 14.68 64.98
CA ALA A 96 8.10 15.74 65.89
C ALA A 96 6.59 15.99 65.81
N ALA A 97 6.01 16.03 64.60
CA ALA A 97 4.58 16.17 64.37
C ALA A 97 3.77 15.04 65.01
N ARG A 98 4.25 13.79 64.92
CA ARG A 98 3.58 12.68 65.62
C ARG A 98 3.64 12.84 67.13
N ILE A 99 4.76 13.28 67.70
CA ILE A 99 4.82 13.53 69.14
C ILE A 99 3.83 14.63 69.54
N LEU A 100 3.75 15.74 68.79
CA LEU A 100 2.74 16.78 69.04
C LEU A 100 1.32 16.22 69.00
N ASN A 101 1.04 15.34 68.05
CA ASN A 101 -0.26 14.69 67.97
C ASN A 101 -0.56 13.79 69.17
N LEU A 102 0.42 12.98 69.62
CA LEU A 102 0.27 12.15 70.83
C LEU A 102 0.11 12.99 72.10
N LEU A 103 0.75 14.16 72.16
CA LEU A 103 0.60 15.13 73.26
C LEU A 103 -0.78 15.79 73.30
N GLY A 104 -1.57 15.67 72.23
CA GLY A 104 -2.95 16.18 72.16
C GLY A 104 -3.20 17.28 71.12
N CYS A 105 -2.20 17.66 70.31
CA CYS A 105 -2.41 18.65 69.26
C CYS A 105 -3.10 18.04 68.03
N HIS A 106 -4.16 18.70 67.56
CA HIS A 106 -4.83 18.33 66.31
C HIS A 106 -3.95 18.69 65.09
N PHE A 107 -4.06 17.94 64.00
CA PHE A 107 -3.38 18.30 62.74
C PHE A 107 -4.29 18.22 61.52
N ALA A 108 -5.07 17.14 61.40
CA ALA A 108 -5.99 16.93 60.28
C ALA A 108 -7.04 15.86 60.62
N PRO A 109 -8.23 15.91 60.00
CA PRO A 109 -9.06 14.72 59.84
C PRO A 109 -8.40 13.72 58.88
N GLU A 110 -8.76 12.44 58.98
CA GLU A 110 -8.16 11.35 58.18
C GLU A 110 -8.26 11.59 56.66
N SER A 111 -9.35 12.20 56.19
CA SER A 111 -9.57 12.53 54.78
C SER A 111 -8.57 13.53 54.19
N LEU A 112 -7.92 14.34 55.04
CA LEU A 112 -6.96 15.37 54.62
C LEU A 112 -5.51 14.99 54.99
N ALA A 113 -5.28 13.86 55.66
CA ALA A 113 -3.95 13.41 56.00
C ALA A 113 -3.23 12.84 54.78
N VAL A 114 -2.00 13.31 54.51
CA VAL A 114 -1.14 12.70 53.49
C VAL A 114 -0.75 11.29 53.94
N GLY A 115 -1.17 10.30 53.15
CA GLY A 115 -0.97 8.87 53.44
C GLY A 115 0.49 8.45 53.55
N ALA A 116 0.74 7.34 54.23
CA ALA A 116 2.05 6.71 54.28
C ALA A 116 2.46 6.14 52.91
N ASN A 117 3.76 6.12 52.63
CA ASN A 117 4.32 5.52 51.41
C ASN A 117 5.69 4.87 51.71
N ASP A 118 6.35 4.32 50.68
CA ASP A 118 7.65 3.66 50.83
C ASP A 118 8.74 4.59 51.42
N GLU A 119 8.66 5.90 51.16
CA GLU A 119 9.63 6.88 51.67
C GLU A 119 9.45 7.21 53.15
N ASN A 120 8.21 7.10 53.64
CA ASN A 120 7.83 7.30 55.03
C ASN A 120 6.64 6.39 55.42
N PRO A 121 6.92 5.12 55.76
CA PRO A 121 5.89 4.12 56.05
C PRO A 121 5.03 4.44 57.26
N LYS A 122 5.47 5.37 58.13
CA LYS A 122 4.74 5.78 59.34
C LYS A 122 3.91 7.08 59.14
N GLY A 123 3.76 7.53 57.89
CA GLY A 123 2.92 8.68 57.53
C GLY A 123 3.64 10.03 57.67
N PHE A 124 3.20 11.01 56.88
CA PHE A 124 3.85 12.33 56.82
C PHE A 124 3.38 13.29 57.89
N TRP A 125 2.17 13.12 58.45
CA TRP A 125 1.59 14.10 59.39
C TRP A 125 1.48 15.50 58.76
N GLU A 126 1.19 15.52 57.46
CA GLU A 126 0.99 16.71 56.62
C GLU A 126 -0.48 16.75 56.20
N ARG A 127 -1.06 17.95 56.13
CA ARG A 127 -2.37 18.13 55.51
C ARG A 127 -2.21 18.30 54.00
N LEU A 128 -3.03 17.61 53.22
CA LEU A 128 -2.98 17.66 51.76
C LEU A 128 -3.26 19.07 51.21
N ASP A 129 -4.25 19.76 51.77
CA ASP A 129 -4.63 21.12 51.37
C ASP A 129 -3.51 22.15 51.65
N VAL A 130 -2.80 22.01 52.77
CA VAL A 130 -1.61 22.82 53.08
C VAL A 130 -0.47 22.54 52.10
N VAL A 131 -0.19 21.26 51.80
CA VAL A 131 0.86 20.89 50.84
C VAL A 131 0.56 21.45 49.46
N GLN A 132 -0.67 21.29 48.99
CA GLN A 132 -1.12 21.82 47.70
C GLN A 132 -1.02 23.34 47.65
N LEU A 133 -1.41 24.03 48.72
CA LEU A 133 -1.33 25.49 48.79
C LEU A 133 0.12 25.98 48.77
N ASN A 134 1.01 25.36 49.56
CA ASN A 134 2.43 25.72 49.57
C ASN A 134 3.11 25.44 48.22
N ASP A 135 2.84 24.28 47.59
CA ASP A 135 3.35 23.99 46.26
C ASP A 135 2.81 25.00 45.22
N SER A 136 1.54 25.41 45.31
CA SER A 136 0.97 26.42 44.43
C SER A 136 1.62 27.79 44.60
N MET A 137 1.91 28.19 45.85
CA MET A 137 2.63 29.44 46.16
C MET A 137 4.04 29.43 45.55
N LEU A 138 4.77 28.33 45.68
CA LEU A 138 6.12 28.19 45.12
C LEU A 138 6.09 28.20 43.58
N GLN A 139 5.16 27.44 42.97
CA GLN A 139 5.03 27.34 41.51
C GLN A 139 4.66 28.68 40.86
N ALA A 140 3.79 29.48 41.49
CA ALA A 140 3.43 30.81 40.99
C ALA A 140 4.65 31.74 40.85
N ALA A 141 5.65 31.56 41.72
CA ALA A 141 6.93 32.27 41.67
C ALA A 141 8.03 31.51 40.91
N GLY A 142 7.71 30.45 40.16
CA GLY A 142 8.67 29.66 39.41
C GLY A 142 9.65 28.84 40.26
N ALA A 143 9.33 28.63 41.54
CA ALA A 143 10.16 27.95 42.51
C ALA A 143 9.60 26.58 42.90
N ALA A 144 10.41 25.78 43.59
CA ALA A 144 10.00 24.54 44.22
C ALA A 144 10.80 24.31 45.51
N TRP A 145 10.38 23.35 46.34
CA TRP A 145 11.08 23.04 47.60
C TRP A 145 12.57 22.69 47.40
N HIS A 146 12.93 22.07 46.28
CA HIS A 146 14.30 21.69 45.91
C HIS A 146 15.01 22.72 45.02
N SER A 147 14.30 23.75 44.58
CA SER A 147 14.82 24.88 43.81
C SER A 147 14.23 26.18 44.36
N PRO A 148 14.63 26.59 45.58
CA PRO A 148 14.09 27.78 46.23
C PRO A 148 14.80 29.08 45.81
N LEU A 149 15.84 29.01 44.94
CA LEU A 149 16.55 30.21 44.50
C LEU A 149 15.63 31.11 43.68
N GLY A 150 15.63 32.40 44.02
CA GLY A 150 14.80 33.39 43.35
C GLY A 150 13.35 33.43 43.83
N PHE A 151 12.95 32.55 44.77
CA PHE A 151 11.65 32.65 45.42
C PHE A 151 11.62 33.87 46.35
N ASP A 152 10.81 34.87 46.00
CA ASP A 152 10.49 35.96 46.91
C ASP A 152 8.96 35.94 47.18
N PRO A 153 8.52 35.51 48.37
CA PRO A 153 7.10 35.47 48.70
C PRO A 153 6.47 36.87 48.67
N LEU A 154 7.25 37.94 48.85
CA LEU A 154 6.74 39.32 48.82
C LEU A 154 6.67 39.89 47.39
N ALA A 155 7.22 39.18 46.40
CA ALA A 155 7.15 39.57 44.99
C ALA A 155 5.91 39.01 44.26
N LEU A 156 5.07 38.22 44.94
CA LEU A 156 3.80 37.75 44.39
C LEU A 156 2.84 38.94 44.18
N GLY A 157 2.08 38.93 43.08
CA GLY A 157 1.10 39.98 42.80
C GLY A 157 -0.05 39.98 43.81
N ASP A 158 -0.63 41.16 44.07
CA ASP A 158 -1.71 41.36 45.06
C ASP A 158 -2.88 40.38 44.90
N GLU A 159 -3.27 40.09 43.64
CA GLU A 159 -4.36 39.16 43.33
C GLU A 159 -4.02 37.71 43.75
N GLU A 160 -2.78 37.28 43.52
CA GLU A 160 -2.33 35.95 43.89
C GLU A 160 -2.19 35.82 45.40
N ALA A 161 -1.61 36.83 46.06
CA ALA A 161 -1.52 36.91 47.51
C ALA A 161 -2.92 36.85 48.15
N ALA A 162 -3.91 37.57 47.61
CA ALA A 162 -5.29 37.54 48.10
C ALA A 162 -5.97 36.18 47.89
N ARG A 163 -5.73 35.52 46.74
CA ARG A 163 -6.22 34.16 46.47
C ARG A 163 -5.64 33.15 47.46
N PHE A 164 -4.34 33.22 47.72
CA PHE A 164 -3.66 32.36 48.68
C PHE A 164 -4.13 32.61 50.12
N ALA A 165 -4.26 33.87 50.52
CA ALA A 165 -4.79 34.25 51.83
C ALA A 165 -6.22 33.76 52.06
N SER A 166 -7.06 33.83 51.02
CA SER A 166 -8.43 33.31 51.08
C SER A 166 -8.46 31.79 51.31
N THR A 167 -7.60 31.04 50.63
CA THR A 167 -7.49 29.59 50.78
C THR A 167 -6.92 29.20 52.14
N ALA A 168 -5.83 29.84 52.56
CA ALA A 168 -5.24 29.66 53.89
C ALA A 168 -6.25 29.98 55.01
N GLY A 169 -7.06 31.03 54.85
CA GLY A 169 -8.10 31.39 55.82
C GLY A 169 -9.17 30.31 56.00
N LEU A 170 -9.51 29.54 54.96
CA LEU A 170 -10.42 28.38 55.10
C LEU A 170 -9.76 27.25 55.88
N ILE A 171 -8.49 26.95 55.60
CA ILE A 171 -7.71 25.93 56.33
C ILE A 171 -7.61 26.30 57.80
N LEU A 172 -7.28 27.55 58.13
CA LEU A 172 -7.14 28.02 59.50
C LEU A 172 -8.47 27.98 60.26
N ARG A 173 -9.60 28.31 59.62
CA ARG A 173 -10.93 28.20 60.25
C ARG A 173 -11.30 26.77 60.59
N ASP A 174 -10.99 25.82 59.71
CA ASP A 174 -11.20 24.39 59.94
C ASP A 174 -10.33 23.90 61.12
N LEU A 175 -9.05 24.25 61.15
CA LEU A 175 -8.15 23.93 62.26
C LEU A 175 -8.59 24.54 63.58
N ASP A 176 -9.07 25.79 63.57
CA ASP A 176 -9.49 26.53 64.76
C ASP A 176 -10.68 25.90 65.48
N MET A 177 -11.42 24.99 64.82
CA MET A 177 -12.45 24.18 65.47
C MET A 177 -11.86 23.15 66.47
N HIS A 178 -10.56 22.87 66.40
CA HIS A 178 -9.89 21.80 67.15
C HIS A 178 -8.56 22.26 67.78
N ARG A 179 -8.62 23.24 68.70
CA ARG A 179 -7.42 23.74 69.40
C ARG A 179 -6.98 22.86 70.59
N PRO A 180 -5.67 22.77 70.90
CA PRO A 180 -4.55 23.31 70.12
C PRO A 180 -4.32 22.46 68.85
N TRP A 181 -3.88 23.12 67.78
CA TRP A 181 -3.55 22.45 66.52
C TRP A 181 -2.14 22.79 66.07
N PHE A 182 -1.57 21.94 65.20
CA PHE A 182 -0.35 22.23 64.48
C PHE A 182 -0.50 22.09 62.97
N ILE A 183 0.27 22.87 62.23
CA ILE A 183 0.55 22.64 60.81
C ILE A 183 1.99 22.19 60.67
N LYS A 184 2.20 21.14 59.86
CA LYS A 184 3.53 20.67 59.46
C LYS A 184 3.56 20.50 57.95
N ASP A 185 4.54 21.15 57.33
CA ASP A 185 4.99 20.97 55.95
C ASP A 185 6.38 21.60 55.87
N PRO A 186 7.45 20.90 55.46
CA PRO A 186 8.77 21.51 55.32
C PRO A 186 8.81 22.76 54.41
N ARG A 187 7.88 22.88 53.45
CA ARG A 187 7.76 24.06 52.57
C ARG A 187 7.29 25.30 53.31
N LEU A 188 6.63 25.16 54.47
CA LEU A 188 6.30 26.31 55.33
C LEU A 188 7.52 27.13 55.67
N CYS A 189 8.71 26.53 55.76
CA CYS A 189 9.94 27.30 55.97
C CYS A 189 10.17 28.37 54.89
N LEU A 190 9.73 28.11 53.65
CA LEU A 190 9.85 29.03 52.51
C LEU A 190 8.64 29.97 52.45
N THR A 191 7.44 29.44 52.62
CA THR A 191 6.18 30.18 52.43
C THR A 191 5.68 30.90 53.69
N LEU A 192 6.36 30.78 54.83
CA LEU A 192 5.97 31.36 56.13
C LEU A 192 5.54 32.83 56.07
N PRO A 193 6.21 33.72 55.30
CA PRO A 193 5.84 35.13 55.20
C PRO A 193 4.42 35.36 54.66
N LEU A 194 3.89 34.44 53.86
CA LEU A 194 2.50 34.50 53.36
C LEU A 194 1.47 34.01 54.38
N TRP A 195 1.88 33.10 55.27
CA TRP A 195 1.04 32.59 56.35
C TRP A 195 1.00 33.54 57.54
N GLN A 196 2.12 34.20 57.85
CA GLN A 196 2.31 35.04 59.03
C GLN A 196 1.21 36.09 59.28
N PRO A 197 0.72 36.85 58.27
CA PRO A 197 -0.33 37.84 58.48
C PRO A 197 -1.70 37.26 58.88
N LEU A 198 -1.88 35.94 58.73
CA LEU A 198 -3.15 35.24 58.95
C LEU A 198 -3.21 34.55 60.33
N LEU A 199 -2.08 34.51 61.05
CA LEU A 199 -1.93 33.81 62.32
C LEU A 199 -2.17 34.77 63.49
N GLU A 200 -2.92 34.34 64.51
CA GLU A 200 -3.30 35.15 65.67
C GLU A 200 -2.30 35.03 66.82
N ALA A 201 -1.90 33.81 67.14
CA ALA A 201 -0.96 33.51 68.22
C ALA A 201 -0.02 32.35 67.82
N PRO A 202 0.88 32.59 66.84
CA PRO A 202 1.77 31.56 66.34
C PRO A 202 2.88 31.19 67.34
N LEU A 203 3.21 29.91 67.39
CA LEU A 203 4.36 29.35 68.07
C LEU A 203 5.13 28.46 67.08
N ALA A 204 6.44 28.69 66.96
CA ALA A 204 7.28 27.88 66.07
C ALA A 204 7.91 26.71 66.82
N VAL A 205 7.72 25.50 66.28
CA VAL A 205 8.40 24.27 66.72
C VAL A 205 9.49 23.96 65.71
N HIS A 206 10.72 24.36 66.01
CA HIS A 206 11.88 24.15 65.14
C HIS A 206 12.45 22.74 65.33
N VAL A 207 12.54 21.97 64.25
CA VAL A 207 13.11 20.63 64.25
C VAL A 207 14.52 20.68 63.70
N LEU A 208 15.51 20.56 64.59
CA LEU A 208 16.91 20.66 64.24
C LEU A 208 17.55 19.28 64.10
N ARG A 209 18.14 19.03 62.94
CA ARG A 209 18.95 17.83 62.65
C ARG A 209 20.30 18.23 62.09
N HIS A 210 21.30 17.38 62.32
CA HIS A 210 22.64 17.56 61.76
C HIS A 210 22.56 17.74 60.23
N PRO A 211 23.11 18.82 59.67
CA PRO A 211 22.94 19.17 58.26
C PRO A 211 23.49 18.11 57.30
N LEU A 212 24.59 17.45 57.65
CA LEU A 212 25.14 16.36 56.85
C LEU A 212 24.21 15.14 56.80
N GLU A 213 23.49 14.83 57.89
CA GLU A 213 22.54 13.71 57.89
C GLU A 213 21.31 14.03 57.05
N VAL A 214 20.87 15.30 57.06
CA VAL A 214 19.81 15.79 56.19
C VAL A 214 20.25 15.66 54.72
N ALA A 215 21.44 16.17 54.38
CA ALA A 215 21.99 16.10 53.03
C ALA A 215 22.18 14.65 52.56
N ALA A 216 22.73 13.76 53.38
CA ALA A 216 22.87 12.34 53.07
C ALA A 216 21.52 11.64 52.89
N SER A 217 20.51 12.00 53.70
CA SER A 217 19.15 11.48 53.50
C SER A 217 18.52 11.99 52.22
N LEU A 218 18.77 13.23 51.81
CA LEU A 218 18.29 13.79 50.54
C LEU A 218 19.01 13.17 49.34
N GLN A 219 20.31 12.88 49.46
CA GLN A 219 21.06 12.14 48.46
C GLN A 219 20.47 10.74 48.26
N THR A 220 20.19 10.02 49.34
CA THR A 220 19.61 8.67 49.26
C THR A 220 18.21 8.70 48.62
N ARG A 221 17.38 9.70 48.93
CA ARG A 221 15.99 9.78 48.45
C ARG A 221 15.87 10.35 47.03
N ASN A 222 16.58 11.43 46.76
CA ASN A 222 16.38 12.26 45.56
C ASN A 222 17.61 12.29 44.64
N SER A 223 18.68 11.59 44.99
CA SER A 223 19.98 11.68 44.28
C SER A 223 20.56 13.10 44.27
N LEU A 224 20.20 13.93 45.25
CA LEU A 224 20.73 15.29 45.40
C LEU A 224 22.19 15.25 45.89
N PRO A 225 23.13 16.00 45.27
CA PRO A 225 24.49 16.11 45.77
C PRO A 225 24.55 16.67 47.19
N ILE A 226 25.50 16.22 48.01
CA ILE A 226 25.66 16.68 49.41
C ILE A 226 25.72 18.21 49.52
N PRO A 227 26.50 18.96 48.69
CA PRO A 227 26.51 20.41 48.75
C PRO A 227 25.15 21.06 48.50
N VAL A 228 24.34 20.49 47.61
CA VAL A 228 22.96 20.94 47.34
C VAL A 228 22.07 20.68 48.55
N GLY A 229 22.18 19.50 49.16
CA GLY A 229 21.44 19.16 50.39
C GLY A 229 21.78 20.09 51.57
N LEU A 230 23.06 20.45 51.74
CA LEU A 230 23.51 21.41 52.74
C LEU A 230 22.97 22.82 52.47
N ALA A 231 23.00 23.26 51.21
CA ALA A 231 22.46 24.55 50.81
C ALA A 231 20.95 24.63 51.04
N LEU A 232 20.19 23.58 50.68
CA LEU A 232 18.75 23.52 50.95
C LEU A 232 18.45 23.56 52.45
N TRP A 233 19.21 22.83 53.26
CA TRP A 233 19.08 22.88 54.72
C TRP A 233 19.30 24.30 55.25
N GLU A 234 20.37 24.97 54.83
CA GLU A 234 20.66 26.34 55.24
C GLU A 234 19.53 27.29 54.84
N THR A 235 19.04 27.21 53.59
CA THR A 235 17.95 28.05 53.09
C THR A 235 16.68 27.90 53.92
N HIS A 236 16.23 26.67 54.15
CA HIS A 236 14.99 26.43 54.90
C HIS A 236 15.12 26.87 56.35
N VAL A 237 16.25 26.57 57.00
CA VAL A 237 16.47 26.93 58.40
C VAL A 237 16.56 28.45 58.56
N ARG A 238 17.31 29.15 57.71
CA ARG A 238 17.42 30.61 57.76
C ARG A 238 16.08 31.31 57.56
N LEU A 239 15.30 30.89 56.57
CA LEU A 239 14.00 31.49 56.29
C LEU A 239 12.98 31.19 57.40
N ALA A 240 12.97 29.97 57.94
CA ALA A 240 12.13 29.61 59.08
C ALA A 240 12.47 30.45 60.32
N LEU A 241 13.75 30.67 60.60
CA LEU A 241 14.19 31.53 61.71
C LEU A 241 13.75 32.98 61.46
N ALA A 242 14.08 33.54 60.30
CA ALA A 242 13.70 34.92 59.95
C ALA A 242 12.19 35.16 60.07
N GLY A 243 11.36 34.27 59.52
CA GLY A 243 9.90 34.39 59.58
C GLY A 243 9.28 34.13 60.97
N SER A 244 10.02 33.50 61.89
CA SER A 244 9.55 33.22 63.26
C SER A 244 10.26 34.05 64.33
N ALA A 245 11.01 35.10 63.97
CA ALA A 245 11.80 35.93 64.90
C ALA A 245 10.98 36.64 65.98
N ALA A 246 9.72 36.99 65.67
CA ALA A 246 8.83 37.64 66.62
C ALA A 246 8.00 36.66 67.46
N TRP A 247 8.19 35.34 67.29
CA TRP A 247 7.31 34.32 67.89
C TRP A 247 8.00 33.58 69.03
N PRO A 248 7.25 33.05 70.02
CA PRO A 248 7.77 32.02 70.90
C PRO A 248 8.28 30.82 70.09
N ARG A 249 9.45 30.29 70.45
CA ARG A 249 10.08 29.17 69.75
C ARG A 249 10.39 28.04 70.72
N VAL A 250 10.11 26.82 70.26
CA VAL A 250 10.51 25.58 70.90
C VAL A 250 11.40 24.81 69.94
N VAL A 251 12.42 24.13 70.45
CA VAL A 251 13.37 23.36 69.63
C VAL A 251 13.25 21.88 69.95
N VAL A 252 13.20 21.05 68.90
CA VAL A 252 13.24 19.60 68.98
C VAL A 252 14.49 19.13 68.26
N HIS A 253 15.46 18.61 69.01
CA HIS A 253 16.66 18.02 68.43
C HIS A 253 16.36 16.60 67.96
N HIS A 254 16.47 16.36 66.65
CA HIS A 254 16.23 15.04 66.05
C HIS A 254 17.04 13.93 66.73
N ARG A 255 18.32 14.18 67.02
CA ARG A 255 19.19 13.16 67.65
C ARG A 255 18.64 12.71 69.00
N GLN A 256 18.27 13.65 69.87
CA GLN A 256 17.68 13.36 71.19
C GLN A 256 16.34 12.66 71.05
N LEU A 257 15.49 13.13 70.13
CA LEU A 257 14.18 12.53 69.90
C LEU A 257 14.28 11.06 69.48
N ILE A 258 15.31 10.68 68.72
CA ILE A 258 15.49 9.28 68.32
C ILE A 258 16.24 8.45 69.37
N THR A 259 17.19 9.01 70.10
CA THR A 259 17.95 8.26 71.12
C THR A 259 17.15 8.05 72.41
N ASP A 260 16.47 9.09 72.87
CA ASP A 260 15.77 9.15 74.15
C ASP A 260 14.38 9.78 73.97
N PRO A 261 13.45 9.08 73.27
CA PRO A 261 12.20 9.68 72.79
C PRO A 261 11.26 10.12 73.92
N VAL A 262 11.17 9.34 75.00
CA VAL A 262 10.25 9.59 76.11
C VAL A 262 10.69 10.81 76.94
N PRO A 263 11.95 10.93 77.39
CA PRO A 263 12.45 12.17 77.98
C PRO A 263 12.32 13.38 77.07
N THR A 264 12.59 13.22 75.77
CA THR A 264 12.49 14.33 74.80
C THR A 264 11.04 14.80 74.64
N ALA A 265 10.06 13.88 74.63
CA ALA A 265 8.65 14.22 74.59
C ALA A 265 8.18 14.94 75.87
N ALA A 266 8.68 14.54 77.04
CA ALA A 266 8.39 15.21 78.30
C ALA A 266 8.98 16.64 78.34
N GLN A 267 10.21 16.82 77.84
CA GLN A 267 10.81 18.14 77.69
C GLN A 267 10.02 19.04 76.73
N LEU A 268 9.60 18.48 75.58
CA LEU A 268 8.76 19.20 74.62
C LEU A 268 7.43 19.63 75.25
N LEU A 269 6.75 18.75 75.99
CA LEU A 269 5.53 19.07 76.73
C LEU A 269 5.75 20.25 77.69
N GLN A 270 6.83 20.20 78.48
CA GLN A 270 7.17 21.27 79.42
C GLN A 270 7.41 22.61 78.70
N GLN A 271 8.15 22.59 77.58
CA GLN A 271 8.42 23.79 76.79
C GLN A 271 7.14 24.39 76.18
N LEU A 272 6.23 23.54 75.67
CA LEU A 272 4.95 23.97 75.11
C LEU A 272 4.02 24.56 76.19
N GLN A 273 3.94 23.93 77.35
CA GLN A 273 3.17 24.43 78.49
C GLN A 273 3.73 25.78 78.99
N ALA A 274 5.05 25.91 79.08
CA ALA A 274 5.70 27.17 79.43
C ALA A 274 5.44 28.29 78.39
N ALA A 275 5.24 27.92 77.13
CA ALA A 275 4.87 28.85 76.06
C ALA A 275 3.35 29.12 75.97
N GLY A 276 2.55 28.59 76.90
CA GLY A 276 1.12 28.86 77.01
C GLY A 276 0.22 27.90 76.24
N VAL A 277 0.70 26.73 75.83
CA VAL A 277 -0.13 25.70 75.20
C VAL A 277 -0.81 24.85 76.28
N ALA A 278 -2.11 25.03 76.48
CA ALA A 278 -2.90 24.24 77.42
C ALA A 278 -3.52 22.98 76.77
N GLY A 279 -4.09 22.09 77.60
CA GLY A 279 -4.83 20.90 77.14
C GLY A 279 -3.94 19.73 76.69
N LEU A 280 -2.62 19.86 76.81
CA LEU A 280 -1.67 18.80 76.47
C LEU A 280 -1.54 17.77 77.60
N ARG A 281 -1.34 16.51 77.23
CA ARG A 281 -1.07 15.39 78.16
C ARG A 281 0.15 14.59 77.70
N MET A 282 0.86 14.01 78.66
CA MET A 282 1.90 13.03 78.33
C MET A 282 1.22 11.74 77.84
N PRO A 283 1.59 11.20 76.67
CA PRO A 283 1.14 9.88 76.23
C PRO A 283 1.84 8.78 77.03
N GLU A 284 1.33 7.55 76.92
CA GLU A 284 1.96 6.40 77.54
C GLU A 284 3.30 6.07 76.84
N GLU A 285 4.24 5.48 77.58
CA GLU A 285 5.59 5.22 77.08
C GLU A 285 5.59 4.42 75.77
N HIS A 286 4.78 3.36 75.72
CA HIS A 286 4.64 2.48 74.56
C HIS A 286 4.11 3.21 73.31
N GLU A 287 3.19 4.18 73.45
CA GLU A 287 2.67 4.97 72.32
C GLU A 287 3.78 5.76 71.63
N ILE A 288 4.78 6.21 72.40
CA ILE A 288 5.96 6.91 71.90
C ILE A 288 6.93 5.91 71.25
N THR A 289 7.31 4.84 71.96
CA THR A 289 8.37 3.92 71.52
C THR A 289 7.98 3.07 70.31
N ASP A 290 6.69 2.75 70.14
CA ASP A 290 6.18 2.03 68.97
C ASP A 290 6.37 2.85 67.68
N PHE A 291 6.23 4.17 67.79
CA PHE A 291 6.44 5.08 66.68
C PHE A 291 7.93 5.45 66.50
N VAL A 292 8.61 5.85 67.57
CA VAL A 292 10.00 6.31 67.52
C VAL A 292 10.96 5.15 67.83
N THR A 293 11.34 4.42 66.79
CA THR A 293 12.26 3.28 66.92
C THR A 293 13.69 3.71 66.57
N PRO A 294 14.74 3.14 67.20
CA PRO A 294 16.14 3.42 66.86
C PRO A 294 16.48 3.18 65.37
N ALA A 295 15.75 2.30 64.69
CA ALA A 295 15.87 2.03 63.25
C ALA A 295 15.55 3.25 62.36
N LEU A 296 14.90 4.28 62.90
CA LEU A 296 14.69 5.55 62.20
C LEU A 296 15.98 6.38 62.07
N HIS A 297 17.00 6.10 62.89
CA HIS A 297 18.30 6.77 62.83
C HIS A 297 19.25 6.14 61.78
N ARG A 298 18.88 6.28 60.50
CA ARG A 298 19.60 5.65 59.37
C ARG A 298 20.92 6.32 59.02
N GLN A 299 20.94 7.65 59.03
CA GLN A 299 22.13 8.47 58.75
C GLN A 299 22.66 9.02 60.07
N ARG A 300 23.96 8.86 60.32
CA ARG A 300 24.62 9.27 61.57
C ARG A 300 25.84 10.09 61.22
N ALA A 301 25.94 11.28 61.79
CA ALA A 301 27.14 12.10 61.71
C ALA A 301 27.42 12.73 63.08
N ASP A 302 28.70 12.81 63.43
CA ASP A 302 29.16 13.58 64.57
C ASP A 302 29.50 15.01 64.18
N ARG A 303 29.62 15.90 65.17
CA ARG A 303 29.77 17.35 64.97
C ARG A 303 30.95 17.74 64.06
N ASP A 304 32.02 16.95 64.05
CA ASP A 304 33.21 17.24 63.26
C ASP A 304 33.14 16.71 61.82
N ASP A 305 32.20 15.79 61.52
CA ASP A 305 32.01 15.21 60.19
C ASP A 305 31.47 16.21 59.18
N LEU A 306 30.94 17.35 59.63
CA LEU A 306 30.41 18.40 58.77
C LEU A 306 31.51 19.18 58.03
N ARG A 307 32.70 19.33 58.64
CA ARG A 307 33.78 20.21 58.15
C ARG A 307 34.30 19.90 56.73
N PRO A 308 34.39 18.63 56.29
CA PRO A 308 34.84 18.31 54.93
C PRO A 308 33.82 18.66 53.85
N TRP A 309 32.55 18.84 54.21
CA TRP A 309 31.44 18.98 53.25
C TRP A 309 30.81 20.37 53.25
N ALA A 310 30.86 21.07 54.38
CA ALA A 310 30.23 22.37 54.56
C ALA A 310 31.26 23.47 54.76
N ASP A 311 30.88 24.68 54.35
CA ASP A 311 31.73 25.84 54.52
C ASP A 311 31.83 26.28 56.00
N ALA A 312 32.82 27.12 56.31
CA ALA A 312 33.06 27.58 57.69
C ALA A 312 31.87 28.37 58.27
N HIS A 313 31.02 28.96 57.42
CA HIS A 313 29.82 29.65 57.84
C HIS A 313 28.70 28.67 58.20
N GLN A 314 28.44 27.65 57.39
CA GLN A 314 27.46 26.59 57.66
C GLN A 314 27.82 25.81 58.95
N VAL A 315 29.10 25.48 59.14
CA VAL A 315 29.57 24.85 60.38
C VAL A 315 29.33 25.76 61.59
N ARG A 316 29.64 27.06 61.48
CA ARG A 316 29.42 28.04 62.56
C ARG A 316 27.93 28.23 62.85
N MET A 317 27.11 28.30 61.80
CA MET A 317 25.66 28.44 61.88
C MET A 317 25.07 27.26 62.66
N PHE A 318 25.39 26.02 62.26
CA PHE A 318 24.88 24.84 62.94
C PHE A 318 25.28 24.79 64.42
N ARG A 319 26.55 25.07 64.75
CA ARG A 319 27.03 25.09 66.15
C ARG A 319 26.29 26.10 67.03
N ARG A 320 25.98 27.28 66.47
CA ARG A 320 25.22 28.31 67.20
C ARG A 320 23.79 27.88 67.43
N LEU A 321 23.12 27.36 66.40
CA LEU A 321 21.74 26.89 66.49
C LEU A 321 21.57 25.67 67.40
N GLU A 322 22.59 24.83 67.49
CA GLU A 322 22.59 23.68 68.39
C GLU A 322 22.72 24.11 69.87
N ALA A 323 23.36 25.25 70.14
CA ALA A 323 23.45 25.81 71.48
C ALA A 323 22.21 26.65 71.84
N ASP A 324 21.71 27.45 70.89
CA ASP A 324 20.57 28.33 71.07
C ASP A 324 19.89 28.62 69.72
N ILE A 325 18.61 28.29 69.60
CA ILE A 325 17.82 28.49 68.37
C ILE A 325 17.64 29.98 68.03
N THR A 326 17.78 30.88 69.01
CA THR A 326 17.69 32.34 68.83
C THR A 326 19.03 32.98 68.48
N ALA A 327 20.12 32.19 68.42
CA ALA A 327 21.47 32.72 68.24
C ALA A 327 21.70 33.50 66.94
N LEU A 328 20.82 33.37 65.94
CA LEU A 328 20.89 34.07 64.65
C LEU A 328 19.85 35.19 64.51
N ASP A 329 19.08 35.49 65.57
CA ASP A 329 18.06 36.54 65.51
C ASP A 329 18.69 37.92 65.31
N GLY A 330 18.09 38.71 64.42
CA GLY A 330 18.61 40.00 63.99
C GLY A 330 19.77 39.93 62.99
N GLU A 331 20.29 38.74 62.67
CA GLU A 331 21.25 38.59 61.58
C GLU A 331 20.54 38.62 60.22
N PRO A 332 21.14 39.25 59.19
CA PRO A 332 20.60 39.21 57.84
C PRO A 332 20.37 37.77 57.35
N CYS A 333 19.20 37.52 56.76
CA CYS A 333 18.90 36.26 56.10
C CYS A 333 19.60 36.19 54.74
N VAL A 334 20.91 35.93 54.76
CA VAL A 334 21.77 35.84 53.57
C VAL A 334 22.36 34.45 53.46
N LEU A 335 22.23 33.83 52.29
CA LEU A 335 22.86 32.55 51.97
C LEU A 335 24.34 32.75 51.64
N THR A 336 25.17 31.76 51.96
CA THR A 336 26.58 31.80 51.52
C THR A 336 26.68 31.70 50.00
N TRP A 337 27.74 32.29 49.45
CA TRP A 337 28.03 32.16 48.02
C TRP A 337 28.19 30.69 47.60
N GLU A 338 28.72 29.84 48.48
CA GLU A 338 28.84 28.40 48.22
C GLU A 338 27.47 27.72 48.16
N ALA A 339 26.56 28.05 49.07
CA ALA A 339 25.18 27.56 49.03
C ALA A 339 24.44 28.01 47.76
N VAL A 340 24.53 29.30 47.39
CA VAL A 340 23.93 29.84 46.16
C VAL A 340 24.52 29.15 44.94
N ARG A 341 25.85 29.00 44.87
CA ARG A 341 26.52 28.33 43.75
C ARG A 341 26.09 26.88 43.62
N ALA A 342 25.97 26.14 44.73
CA ALA A 342 25.56 24.74 44.71
C ALA A 342 24.13 24.59 44.17
N LEU A 343 23.19 25.41 44.65
CA LEU A 343 21.80 25.42 44.17
C LEU A 343 21.72 25.84 42.69
N ALA A 344 22.41 26.92 42.30
CA ALA A 344 22.39 27.42 40.92
C ALA A 344 23.03 26.44 39.93
N ALA A 345 24.13 25.79 40.31
CA ALA A 345 24.77 24.77 39.47
C ALA A 345 23.88 23.54 39.31
N HIS A 346 23.17 23.12 40.36
CA HIS A 346 22.20 22.04 40.29
C HIS A 346 21.03 22.39 39.37
N GLU A 347 20.48 23.60 39.49
CA GLU A 347 19.38 24.07 38.64
C GLU A 347 19.80 24.16 37.17
N ALA A 348 20.99 24.68 36.90
CA ALA A 348 21.55 24.73 35.55
C ALA A 348 21.72 23.32 34.95
N ALA A 349 22.23 22.36 35.73
CA ALA A 349 22.37 20.97 35.30
C ALA A 349 21.00 20.31 35.04
N ARG A 350 20.00 20.59 35.89
CA ARG A 350 18.62 20.10 35.73
C ARG A 350 17.99 20.64 34.45
N LEU A 351 18.09 21.95 34.20
CA LEU A 351 17.58 22.59 32.99
C LEU A 351 18.30 22.07 31.73
N ALA A 352 19.62 21.89 31.78
CA ALA A 352 20.38 21.30 30.68
C ALA A 352 19.89 19.89 30.35
N ALA A 353 19.67 19.04 31.36
CA ALA A 353 19.16 17.68 31.17
C ALA A 353 17.73 17.66 30.56
N VAL A 354 16.86 18.60 30.96
CA VAL A 354 15.52 18.74 30.36
C VAL A 354 15.61 19.13 28.88
N VAL A 355 16.46 20.11 28.55
CA VAL A 355 16.68 20.54 27.17
C VAL A 355 17.23 19.38 26.33
N GLU A 356 18.23 18.65 26.84
CA GLU A 356 18.81 17.48 26.17
C GLU A 356 17.75 16.39 25.92
N ALA A 357 16.94 16.05 26.92
CA ALA A 357 15.86 15.08 26.77
C ALA A 357 14.83 15.52 25.70
N GLN A 358 14.50 16.82 25.65
CA GLN A 358 13.59 17.37 24.65
C GLN A 358 14.18 17.34 23.24
N VAL A 359 15.48 17.60 23.09
CA VAL A 359 16.21 17.47 21.82
C VAL A 359 16.16 16.02 21.35
N VAL A 360 16.51 15.05 22.21
CA VAL A 360 16.48 13.62 21.89
C VAL A 360 15.07 13.15 21.48
N ALA A 361 14.03 13.59 22.21
CA ALA A 361 12.64 13.26 21.90
C ALA A 361 12.20 13.87 20.57
N THR A 362 12.61 15.10 20.28
CA THR A 362 12.29 15.78 19.02
C THR A 362 12.98 15.10 17.85
N ASP A 363 14.26 14.74 17.99
CA ASP A 363 15.02 14.00 16.98
C ASP A 363 14.41 12.62 16.69
N ALA A 364 13.90 11.92 17.72
CA ALA A 364 13.19 10.65 17.53
C ALA A 364 11.92 10.83 16.69
N ARG A 365 11.10 11.85 17.00
CA ARG A 365 9.89 12.17 16.22
C ARG A 365 10.22 12.51 14.76
N ILE A 366 11.27 13.30 14.53
CA ILE A 366 11.72 13.66 13.18
C ILE A 366 12.14 12.38 12.42
N ARG A 367 12.93 11.49 13.04
CA ARG A 367 13.35 10.23 12.41
C ARG A 367 12.16 9.33 12.08
N ASP A 368 11.18 9.21 12.97
CA ASP A 368 10.00 8.37 12.73
C ASP A 368 9.12 8.94 11.62
N ALA A 369 8.96 10.27 11.56
CA ALA A 369 8.27 10.94 10.45
C ALA A 369 8.96 10.69 9.10
N LEU A 370 10.29 10.86 9.05
CA LEU A 370 11.09 10.60 7.84
C LEU A 370 11.01 9.12 7.40
N ARG A 371 11.00 8.18 8.35
CA ARG A 371 10.81 6.75 8.06
C ARG A 371 9.43 6.46 7.49
N TRP A 372 8.39 7.06 8.07
CA TRP A 372 7.03 6.90 7.59
C TRP A 372 6.88 7.43 6.16
N GLU A 373 7.40 8.62 5.87
CA GLU A 373 7.39 9.22 4.53
C GLU A 373 8.21 8.40 3.51
N SER A 374 9.35 7.87 3.93
CA SER A 374 10.16 6.98 3.07
C SER A 374 9.43 5.66 2.77
N HIS A 375 8.76 5.06 3.75
CA HIS A 375 8.01 3.83 3.55
C HIS A 375 6.73 4.04 2.73
N SER A 376 6.01 5.17 2.93
CA SER A 376 4.81 5.47 2.14
C SER A 376 5.16 5.67 0.67
N THR A 377 6.21 6.45 0.38
CA THR A 377 6.68 6.68 -0.98
C THR A 377 7.15 5.39 -1.65
N VAL A 378 7.91 4.53 -0.96
CA VAL A 378 8.32 3.21 -1.51
C VAL A 378 7.12 2.32 -1.79
N ALA A 379 6.11 2.30 -0.90
CA ALA A 379 4.88 1.52 -1.11
C ALA A 379 4.07 2.01 -2.31
N GLU A 380 3.94 3.32 -2.51
CA GLU A 380 3.27 3.91 -3.68
C GLU A 380 3.98 3.56 -5.00
N HIS A 381 5.32 3.64 -5.02
CA HIS A 381 6.11 3.26 -6.19
C HIS A 381 6.01 1.76 -6.48
N ALA A 382 6.03 0.91 -5.44
CA ALA A 382 5.86 -0.54 -5.60
C ALA A 382 4.49 -0.89 -6.20
N ALA A 383 3.41 -0.28 -5.69
CA ALA A 383 2.06 -0.46 -6.23
C ALA A 383 1.97 -0.01 -7.71
N THR A 384 2.59 1.11 -8.05
CA THR A 384 2.64 1.62 -9.43
C THR A 384 3.40 0.66 -10.36
N LEU A 385 4.51 0.08 -9.90
CA LEU A 385 5.29 -0.89 -10.66
C LEU A 385 4.52 -2.20 -10.90
N ASP A 386 3.78 -2.68 -9.91
CA ASP A 386 2.99 -3.90 -10.04
C ASP A 386 1.80 -3.71 -11.01
N GLU A 387 1.13 -2.57 -10.99
CA GLU A 387 0.10 -2.24 -11.98
C GLU A 387 0.69 -2.15 -13.41
N ALA A 388 1.87 -1.53 -13.55
CA ALA A 388 2.55 -1.47 -14.84
C ALA A 388 2.96 -2.88 -15.36
N ARG A 389 3.31 -3.81 -14.47
CA ARG A 389 3.58 -5.22 -14.84
C ARG A 389 2.31 -5.91 -15.32
N ARG A 390 1.21 -5.78 -14.59
CA ARG A 390 -0.10 -6.35 -14.96
C ARG A 390 -0.57 -5.86 -16.33
N LEU A 391 -0.50 -4.56 -16.59
CA LEU A 391 -0.88 -3.98 -17.88
C LEU A 391 0.00 -4.48 -19.04
N ARG A 392 1.29 -4.76 -18.78
CA ARG A 392 2.17 -5.37 -19.79
C ARG A 392 1.76 -6.81 -20.09
N GLU A 393 1.44 -7.61 -19.07
CA GLU A 393 0.96 -8.99 -19.26
C GLU A 393 -0.38 -9.03 -20.03
N GLU A 394 -1.32 -8.16 -19.67
CA GLU A 394 -2.59 -8.02 -20.38
C GLU A 394 -2.37 -7.63 -21.84
N ARG A 395 -1.50 -6.63 -22.10
CA ARG A 395 -1.11 -6.26 -23.47
C ARG A 395 -0.52 -7.43 -24.24
N THR A 396 0.37 -8.22 -23.63
CA THR A 396 0.94 -9.40 -24.32
C THR A 396 -0.12 -10.44 -24.66
N THR A 397 -1.13 -10.61 -23.81
CA THR A 397 -2.26 -11.51 -24.06
C THR A 397 -3.14 -10.98 -25.19
N LEU A 398 -3.43 -9.68 -25.21
CA LEU A 398 -4.19 -9.03 -26.29
C LEU A 398 -3.48 -9.15 -27.64
N VAL A 399 -2.16 -9.00 -27.68
CA VAL A 399 -1.37 -9.20 -28.92
C VAL A 399 -1.51 -10.65 -29.42
N LYS A 400 -1.36 -11.64 -28.54
CA LYS A 400 -1.56 -13.05 -28.92
C LYS A 400 -2.97 -13.34 -29.43
N LEU A 401 -4.00 -12.75 -28.81
CA LEU A 401 -5.38 -12.89 -29.26
C LEU A 401 -5.61 -12.26 -30.63
N ALA A 402 -4.99 -11.09 -30.88
CA ALA A 402 -5.05 -10.44 -32.19
C ALA A 402 -4.35 -11.29 -33.28
N ASP A 403 -3.22 -11.92 -32.96
CA ASP A 403 -2.53 -12.85 -33.87
C ASP A 403 -3.42 -14.06 -34.19
N LEU A 404 -4.01 -14.69 -33.17
CA LEU A 404 -4.94 -15.82 -33.35
C LEU A 404 -6.20 -15.44 -34.15
N SER A 405 -6.73 -14.22 -33.97
CA SER A 405 -7.85 -13.73 -34.78
C SER A 405 -7.47 -13.65 -36.26
N ARG A 406 -6.28 -13.09 -36.55
CA ARG A 406 -5.77 -13.00 -37.93
C ARG A 406 -5.55 -14.37 -38.57
N GLU A 407 -5.02 -15.34 -37.82
CA GLU A 407 -4.88 -16.73 -38.29
C GLU A 407 -6.25 -17.36 -38.60
N ARG A 408 -7.24 -17.14 -37.73
CA ARG A 408 -8.61 -17.63 -37.96
C ARG A 408 -9.25 -17.01 -39.19
N GLU A 409 -9.10 -15.70 -39.38
CA GLU A 409 -9.59 -14.99 -40.56
C GLU A 409 -8.96 -15.55 -41.85
N GLN A 410 -7.65 -15.81 -41.84
CA GLN A 410 -6.98 -16.46 -42.98
C GLN A 410 -7.48 -17.87 -43.24
N ARG A 411 -7.75 -18.66 -42.19
CA ARG A 411 -8.29 -20.02 -42.36
C ARG A 411 -9.71 -20.00 -42.89
N VAL A 412 -10.54 -19.03 -42.50
CA VAL A 412 -11.89 -18.83 -43.06
C VAL A 412 -11.80 -18.54 -44.55
N LEU A 413 -10.95 -17.60 -44.97
CA LEU A 413 -10.73 -17.30 -46.39
C LEU A 413 -10.25 -18.51 -47.19
N GLN A 414 -9.33 -19.31 -46.61
CA GLN A 414 -8.86 -20.53 -47.25
C GLN A 414 -9.98 -21.57 -47.40
N LEU A 415 -10.78 -21.76 -46.36
CA LEU A 415 -11.92 -22.67 -46.40
C LEU A 415 -12.96 -22.23 -47.43
N GLU A 416 -13.22 -20.93 -47.55
CA GLU A 416 -14.12 -20.37 -48.58
C GLU A 416 -13.62 -20.69 -50.00
N GLN A 417 -12.31 -20.57 -50.24
CA GLN A 417 -11.70 -20.97 -51.51
C GLN A 417 -11.82 -22.48 -51.77
N GLU A 418 -11.50 -23.31 -50.76
CA GLU A 418 -11.63 -24.77 -50.85
C GLU A 418 -13.09 -25.19 -51.13
N THR A 419 -14.08 -24.52 -50.52
CA THR A 419 -15.50 -24.79 -50.79
C THR A 419 -15.91 -24.41 -52.20
N ALA A 420 -15.45 -23.27 -52.72
CA ALA A 420 -15.73 -22.86 -54.10
C ALA A 420 -15.16 -23.87 -55.12
N ASP A 421 -13.91 -24.30 -54.92
CA ASP A 421 -13.27 -25.31 -55.77
C ASP A 421 -14.02 -26.64 -55.75
N LEU A 422 -14.51 -27.07 -54.58
CA LEU A 422 -15.30 -28.29 -54.44
C LEU A 422 -16.67 -28.17 -55.13
N GLU A 423 -17.33 -27.02 -55.03
CA GLU A 423 -18.58 -26.74 -55.73
C GLU A 423 -18.41 -26.81 -57.26
N ASP A 424 -17.33 -26.23 -57.79
CA ASP A 424 -17.01 -26.29 -59.22
C ASP A 424 -16.76 -27.72 -59.70
N ARG A 425 -16.03 -28.51 -58.91
CA ARG A 425 -15.79 -29.94 -59.19
C ARG A 425 -17.08 -30.75 -59.15
N LEU A 426 -17.94 -30.49 -58.18
CA LEU A 426 -19.24 -31.16 -58.08
C LEU A 426 -20.13 -30.80 -59.28
N ALA A 427 -20.15 -29.53 -59.69
CA ALA A 427 -20.87 -29.08 -60.86
C ALA A 427 -20.34 -29.70 -62.16
N ALA A 428 -19.02 -29.91 -62.28
CA ALA A 428 -18.43 -30.64 -63.40
C ALA A 428 -18.85 -32.12 -63.41
N SER A 429 -18.76 -32.81 -62.27
CA SER A 429 -19.17 -34.22 -62.15
C SER A 429 -20.67 -34.43 -62.41
N ASN A 430 -21.52 -33.51 -61.96
CA ASN A 430 -22.96 -33.56 -62.26
C ASN A 430 -23.24 -33.38 -63.76
N ARG A 431 -22.52 -32.49 -64.44
CA ARG A 431 -22.63 -32.34 -65.91
C ARG A 431 -22.27 -33.63 -66.63
N GLU A 432 -21.17 -34.26 -66.23
CA GLU A 432 -20.74 -35.56 -66.78
C GLU A 432 -21.79 -36.66 -66.53
N ALA A 433 -22.36 -36.73 -65.31
CA ALA A 433 -23.42 -37.67 -64.99
C ALA A 433 -24.68 -37.45 -65.83
N ASP A 434 -25.05 -36.20 -66.10
CA ASP A 434 -26.20 -35.86 -66.95
C ASP A 434 -25.94 -36.14 -68.43
N ASP A 435 -24.72 -35.93 -68.93
CA ASP A 435 -24.30 -36.37 -70.27
C ASP A 435 -24.44 -37.90 -70.41
N LEU A 436 -23.89 -38.66 -69.46
CA LEU A 436 -23.98 -40.13 -69.45
C LEU A 436 -25.43 -40.62 -69.38
N ARG A 437 -26.29 -39.96 -68.58
CA ARG A 437 -27.73 -40.27 -68.53
C ARG A 437 -28.43 -40.03 -69.86
N ARG A 438 -28.10 -38.93 -70.56
CA ARG A 438 -28.63 -38.63 -71.90
C ARG A 438 -28.21 -39.71 -72.90
N ASP A 439 -26.95 -40.09 -72.89
CA ASP A 439 -26.40 -41.15 -73.75
C ASP A 439 -27.06 -42.51 -73.50
N LEU A 440 -27.20 -42.91 -72.23
CA LEU A 440 -27.92 -44.12 -71.85
C LEU A 440 -29.35 -44.09 -72.36
N THR A 441 -30.07 -42.98 -72.13
CA THR A 441 -31.45 -42.80 -72.59
C THR A 441 -31.55 -43.00 -74.11
N ALA A 442 -30.68 -42.35 -74.89
CA ALA A 442 -30.62 -42.49 -76.34
C ALA A 442 -30.36 -43.93 -76.80
N ARG A 443 -29.43 -44.65 -76.12
CA ARG A 443 -29.18 -46.07 -76.38
C ARG A 443 -30.40 -46.95 -76.09
N THR A 444 -31.10 -46.72 -74.97
CA THR A 444 -32.34 -47.43 -74.65
C THR A 444 -33.41 -47.23 -75.71
N VAL A 445 -33.61 -45.99 -76.19
CA VAL A 445 -34.56 -45.69 -77.27
C VAL A 445 -34.15 -46.41 -78.57
N SER A 446 -32.86 -46.42 -78.92
CA SER A 446 -32.35 -47.14 -80.11
C SER A 446 -32.55 -48.66 -80.01
N LEU A 447 -32.35 -49.24 -78.83
CA LEU A 447 -32.59 -50.67 -78.62
C LEU A 447 -34.09 -51.00 -78.69
N ALA A 448 -34.95 -50.14 -78.14
CA ALA A 448 -36.40 -50.29 -78.23
C ALA A 448 -36.91 -50.23 -79.67
N THR A 449 -36.41 -49.30 -80.50
CA THR A 449 -36.78 -49.22 -81.92
C THR A 449 -36.30 -50.42 -82.72
N LYS A 450 -35.07 -50.89 -82.48
CA LYS A 450 -34.56 -52.14 -83.07
C LYS A 450 -35.41 -53.36 -82.68
N ALA A 451 -35.80 -53.47 -81.41
CA ALA A 451 -36.68 -54.54 -80.95
C ALA A 451 -38.07 -54.50 -81.59
N ALA A 452 -38.65 -53.30 -81.78
CA ALA A 452 -39.91 -53.13 -82.49
C ALA A 452 -39.81 -53.55 -83.97
N ALA A 453 -38.71 -53.21 -84.64
CA ALA A 453 -38.45 -53.63 -86.02
C ALA A 453 -38.31 -55.15 -86.16
N ALA A 454 -37.64 -55.81 -85.21
CA ALA A 454 -37.51 -57.26 -85.16
C ALA A 454 -38.89 -57.95 -85.04
N ARG A 455 -39.76 -57.48 -84.13
CA ARG A 455 -41.13 -57.99 -83.98
C ARG A 455 -41.95 -57.82 -85.27
N ALA A 456 -41.79 -56.70 -85.98
CA ALA A 456 -42.49 -56.47 -87.25
C ALA A 456 -41.96 -57.35 -88.40
N ALA A 457 -40.69 -57.75 -88.38
CA ALA A 457 -40.14 -58.71 -89.33
C ALA A 457 -40.67 -60.13 -89.07
N GLU A 458 -40.77 -60.52 -87.80
CA GLU A 458 -41.31 -61.81 -87.39
C GLU A 458 -42.80 -61.96 -87.77
N ALA A 459 -43.60 -60.92 -87.57
CA ALA A 459 -45.01 -60.89 -88.00
C ALA A 459 -45.17 -61.04 -89.54
N ARG A 460 -44.25 -60.48 -90.34
CA ARG A 460 -44.26 -60.62 -91.82
C ARG A 460 -43.90 -62.03 -92.28
N SER A 461 -42.97 -62.69 -91.59
CA SER A 461 -42.59 -64.08 -91.88
C SER A 461 -43.77 -65.03 -91.63
N LEU A 462 -44.53 -64.83 -90.55
CA LEU A 462 -45.70 -65.65 -90.24
C LEU A 462 -46.81 -65.49 -91.30
N HIS A 463 -47.03 -64.27 -91.80
CA HIS A 463 -48.08 -63.97 -92.79
C HIS A 463 -47.81 -64.55 -94.19
N LEU A 464 -46.53 -64.77 -94.56
CA LEU A 464 -46.13 -65.41 -95.81
C LEU A 464 -46.30 -66.95 -95.78
N SER A 465 -46.30 -67.56 -94.60
CA SER A 465 -46.38 -69.02 -94.44
C SER A 465 -47.79 -69.62 -94.64
N GLN A 466 -48.83 -68.78 -94.80
CA GLN A 466 -50.24 -69.21 -94.87
C GLN A 466 -50.91 -68.98 -96.25
N SER A 467 -50.19 -68.54 -97.28
CA SER A 467 -50.77 -68.25 -98.62
C SER A 467 -50.40 -69.29 -99.69
N SER A 468 -51.38 -69.74 -100.48
CA SER A 468 -51.32 -70.89 -101.41
C SER A 468 -50.60 -70.66 -102.74
N ALA A 469 -49.88 -69.54 -102.91
CA ALA A 469 -49.22 -69.16 -104.17
C ALA A 469 -47.91 -69.90 -104.49
N TRP A 470 -47.29 -70.61 -103.53
CA TRP A 470 -45.97 -71.25 -103.73
C TRP A 470 -46.02 -72.63 -104.43
N ARG A 471 -47.19 -73.24 -104.58
CA ARG A 471 -47.35 -74.55 -105.24
C ARG A 471 -47.29 -74.50 -106.78
N VAL A 472 -47.57 -73.35 -107.39
CA VAL A 472 -47.63 -73.17 -108.86
C VAL A 472 -46.25 -72.88 -109.47
N ALA A 473 -45.34 -72.25 -108.72
CA ALA A 473 -44.02 -71.85 -109.19
C ALA A 473 -43.01 -73.02 -109.39
N ARG A 474 -43.30 -74.21 -108.84
CA ARG A 474 -42.38 -75.37 -108.86
C ARG A 474 -42.48 -76.22 -110.12
N GLU A 475 -43.66 -76.36 -110.72
CA GLU A 475 -43.85 -77.22 -111.90
C GLU A 475 -43.49 -76.53 -113.23
N LEU A 476 -43.62 -75.20 -113.31
CA LEU A 476 -43.24 -74.43 -114.50
C LEU A 476 -41.72 -74.39 -114.74
N ARG A 477 -40.90 -74.54 -113.69
CA ARG A 477 -39.43 -74.59 -113.81
C ARG A 477 -38.93 -75.91 -114.43
N ARG A 478 -39.67 -77.01 -114.25
CA ARG A 478 -39.30 -78.34 -114.76
C ARG A 478 -39.58 -78.51 -116.26
N LEU A 479 -40.59 -77.81 -116.78
CA LEU A 479 -40.95 -77.83 -118.20
C LEU A 479 -40.03 -76.92 -119.05
N TRP A 480 -39.43 -75.89 -118.46
CA TRP A 480 -38.52 -74.97 -119.15
C TRP A 480 -37.16 -75.63 -119.49
N GLU A 481 -36.60 -76.42 -118.57
CA GLU A 481 -35.31 -77.14 -118.76
C GLU A 481 -35.39 -78.28 -119.81
N GLN A 482 -36.59 -78.78 -120.12
CA GLN A 482 -36.79 -79.80 -121.16
C GLN A 482 -36.92 -79.22 -122.57
N CYS A 483 -37.44 -78.01 -122.72
CA CYS A 483 -37.55 -77.34 -124.02
C CYS A 483 -36.19 -76.85 -124.55
N GLU A 484 -35.25 -76.48 -123.69
CA GLU A 484 -33.88 -76.03 -124.05
C GLU A 484 -33.03 -77.11 -124.78
N ARG A 485 -33.41 -78.38 -124.68
CA ARG A 485 -32.68 -79.50 -125.29
C ARG A 485 -33.11 -79.86 -126.71
N MET A 486 -34.26 -79.37 -127.19
CA MET A 486 -34.84 -79.78 -128.48
C MET A 486 -34.70 -78.75 -129.60
N LEU A 487 -34.29 -77.52 -129.31
CA LEU A 487 -34.06 -76.47 -130.32
C LEU A 487 -32.58 -76.07 -130.30
N GLY A 488 -31.84 -76.45 -131.34
CA GLY A 488 -30.39 -76.29 -131.45
C GLY A 488 -29.90 -74.84 -131.36
N LYS A 489 -28.70 -74.65 -130.82
CA LYS A 489 -28.10 -73.33 -130.49
C LYS A 489 -27.64 -72.56 -131.75
N PRO A 490 -27.97 -71.27 -131.91
CA PRO A 490 -27.38 -70.41 -132.94
C PRO A 490 -25.89 -70.11 -132.64
N GLY A 491 -25.08 -69.97 -133.69
CA GLY A 491 -23.61 -69.87 -133.65
C GLY A 491 -23.05 -68.63 -132.95
N PRO A 492 -21.73 -68.55 -132.70
CA PRO A 492 -21.11 -67.46 -131.96
C PRO A 492 -21.17 -66.11 -132.72
N VAL A 493 -21.67 -65.07 -132.05
CA VAL A 493 -21.63 -63.68 -132.54
C VAL A 493 -20.18 -63.19 -132.59
N THR A 494 -19.71 -62.81 -133.78
CA THR A 494 -18.34 -62.28 -133.97
C THR A 494 -18.28 -60.77 -133.69
N GLU A 495 -17.13 -60.27 -133.23
CA GLU A 495 -16.94 -58.83 -132.97
C GLU A 495 -17.19 -57.97 -134.22
N HIS A 496 -16.83 -58.52 -135.40
CA HIS A 496 -17.10 -57.90 -136.68
C HIS A 496 -18.60 -57.64 -136.93
N ASP A 497 -19.47 -58.55 -136.50
CA ASP A 497 -20.93 -58.41 -136.67
C ASP A 497 -21.52 -57.34 -135.73
N ARG A 498 -20.97 -57.20 -134.52
CA ARG A 498 -21.33 -56.11 -133.61
C ARG A 498 -20.96 -54.77 -134.23
N GLU A 499 -19.71 -54.62 -134.67
CA GLU A 499 -19.24 -53.38 -135.31
C GLU A 499 -20.05 -53.05 -136.56
N LEU A 500 -20.38 -54.05 -137.38
CA LEU A 500 -21.17 -53.85 -138.60
C LEU A 500 -22.57 -53.27 -138.27
N VAL A 501 -23.26 -53.86 -137.30
CA VAL A 501 -24.59 -53.41 -136.87
C VAL A 501 -24.52 -52.05 -136.17
N THR A 502 -23.58 -51.86 -135.25
CA THR A 502 -23.42 -50.58 -134.54
C THR A 502 -23.10 -49.43 -135.50
N ARG A 503 -22.20 -49.62 -136.48
CA ARG A 503 -21.89 -48.59 -137.48
C ARG A 503 -23.03 -48.30 -138.44
N SER A 504 -23.94 -49.25 -138.66
CA SER A 504 -25.07 -49.04 -139.56
C SER A 504 -26.10 -48.05 -139.03
N GLY A 505 -26.15 -47.85 -137.70
CA GLY A 505 -27.18 -47.05 -137.04
C GLY A 505 -28.58 -47.66 -137.05
N LEU A 506 -28.75 -48.89 -137.56
CA LEU A 506 -30.06 -49.55 -137.68
C LEU A 506 -30.52 -50.25 -136.39
N PHE A 507 -29.65 -50.39 -135.40
CA PHE A 507 -29.99 -50.91 -134.08
C PHE A 507 -30.16 -49.77 -133.08
N ASP A 508 -31.35 -49.67 -132.48
CA ASP A 508 -31.71 -48.66 -131.48
C ASP A 508 -31.92 -49.34 -130.12
N ARG A 509 -30.95 -49.15 -129.21
CA ARG A 509 -30.93 -49.78 -127.88
C ARG A 509 -32.14 -49.39 -127.03
N ASP A 510 -32.48 -48.10 -127.00
CA ASP A 510 -33.54 -47.58 -126.14
C ASP A 510 -34.91 -47.99 -126.68
N TRP A 511 -35.08 -47.96 -128.01
CA TRP A 511 -36.29 -48.47 -128.65
C TRP A 511 -36.46 -49.98 -128.43
N TYR A 512 -35.37 -50.76 -128.52
CA TYR A 512 -35.41 -52.21 -128.34
C TYR A 512 -35.84 -52.60 -126.91
N LEU A 513 -35.30 -51.92 -125.89
CA LEU A 513 -35.69 -52.13 -124.49
C LEU A 513 -37.11 -51.65 -124.18
N ALA A 514 -37.55 -50.55 -124.80
CA ALA A 514 -38.92 -50.05 -124.65
C ALA A 514 -39.95 -50.96 -125.34
N THR A 515 -39.60 -51.57 -126.47
CA THR A 515 -40.48 -52.44 -127.25
C THR A 515 -40.56 -53.85 -126.66
N TYR A 516 -39.45 -54.37 -126.14
CA TYR A 516 -39.33 -55.72 -125.60
C TYR A 516 -39.08 -55.69 -124.09
N ALA A 517 -40.16 -55.46 -123.32
CA ALA A 517 -40.12 -55.33 -121.86
C ALA A 517 -39.62 -56.58 -121.13
N ASP A 518 -39.72 -57.76 -121.78
CA ASP A 518 -39.15 -59.02 -121.30
C ASP A 518 -37.61 -58.97 -121.27
N ILE A 519 -36.99 -58.22 -122.18
CA ILE A 519 -35.53 -58.00 -122.20
C ILE A 519 -35.13 -56.91 -121.20
N ALA A 520 -35.96 -55.88 -120.99
CA ALA A 520 -35.69 -54.85 -119.98
C ALA A 520 -35.69 -55.39 -118.53
N ALA A 521 -36.39 -56.50 -118.28
CA ALA A 521 -36.46 -57.14 -116.97
C ALA A 521 -35.24 -58.03 -116.64
N ILE A 522 -34.34 -58.28 -117.61
CA ILE A 522 -33.17 -59.14 -117.45
C ILE A 522 -31.89 -58.36 -117.79
N ASP A 523 -30.86 -58.53 -116.98
CA ASP A 523 -29.57 -57.82 -117.13
C ASP A 523 -28.72 -58.41 -118.28
N VAL A 524 -29.24 -58.33 -119.51
CA VAL A 524 -28.63 -58.82 -120.74
C VAL A 524 -28.43 -57.65 -121.71
N ASP A 525 -27.28 -57.58 -122.37
CA ASP A 525 -27.04 -56.55 -123.37
C ASP A 525 -28.01 -56.72 -124.57
N PRO A 526 -28.81 -55.69 -124.92
CA PRO A 526 -29.85 -55.79 -125.96
C PRO A 526 -29.31 -56.13 -127.35
N LEU A 527 -28.13 -55.63 -127.70
CA LEU A 527 -27.51 -55.90 -129.01
C LEU A 527 -27.09 -57.37 -129.09
N ASP A 528 -26.54 -57.88 -127.99
CA ASP A 528 -26.16 -59.29 -127.88
C ASP A 528 -27.37 -60.21 -127.96
N HIS A 529 -28.47 -59.84 -127.28
CA HIS A 529 -29.72 -60.57 -127.38
C HIS A 529 -30.25 -60.61 -128.81
N TYR A 530 -30.27 -59.45 -129.49
CA TYR A 530 -30.75 -59.35 -130.86
C TYR A 530 -29.92 -60.18 -131.84
N LEU A 531 -28.59 -60.12 -131.74
CA LEU A 531 -27.69 -60.84 -132.64
C LEU A 531 -27.81 -62.37 -132.48
N ARG A 532 -28.02 -62.85 -131.24
CA ARG A 532 -28.09 -64.29 -130.92
C ARG A 532 -29.46 -64.91 -131.12
N TRP A 533 -30.52 -64.20 -130.74
CA TRP A 533 -31.88 -64.75 -130.71
C TRP A 533 -32.88 -63.82 -131.37
N GLY A 534 -32.89 -62.53 -131.00
CA GLY A 534 -33.96 -61.61 -131.39
C GLY A 534 -34.18 -61.52 -132.90
N GLY A 535 -33.11 -61.45 -133.70
CA GLY A 535 -33.25 -61.42 -135.16
C GLY A 535 -33.90 -62.68 -135.73
N PHE A 536 -33.57 -63.86 -135.20
CA PHE A 536 -34.16 -65.15 -135.63
C PHE A 536 -35.59 -65.34 -135.12
N GLU A 537 -35.94 -64.71 -134.01
CA GLU A 537 -37.31 -64.61 -133.48
C GLU A 537 -38.19 -63.62 -134.28
N GLY A 538 -37.64 -62.95 -135.30
CA GLY A 538 -38.34 -61.92 -136.07
C GLY A 538 -38.51 -60.59 -135.32
N ARG A 539 -37.85 -60.41 -134.17
CA ARG A 539 -37.83 -59.12 -133.45
C ARG A 539 -37.08 -58.09 -134.27
N ASN A 540 -37.50 -56.83 -134.21
CA ASN A 540 -36.88 -55.76 -134.97
C ASN A 540 -35.77 -55.10 -134.14
N PRO A 541 -34.62 -54.76 -134.74
CA PRO A 541 -33.52 -54.06 -134.06
C PRO A 541 -33.84 -52.58 -133.79
N GLY A 542 -34.85 -52.06 -134.47
CA GLY A 542 -35.29 -50.66 -134.47
C GLY A 542 -36.41 -50.48 -135.50
N PRO A 543 -37.03 -49.30 -135.56
CA PRO A 543 -38.12 -49.03 -136.51
C PRO A 543 -37.67 -49.00 -137.98
N ALA A 544 -36.36 -48.92 -138.25
CA ALA A 544 -35.79 -48.78 -139.59
C ALA A 544 -35.48 -50.12 -140.30
N PHE A 545 -35.67 -51.26 -139.64
CA PHE A 545 -35.44 -52.58 -140.23
C PHE A 545 -36.48 -53.59 -139.75
N ASP A 546 -37.11 -54.29 -140.69
CA ASP A 546 -38.08 -55.35 -140.41
C ASP A 546 -37.41 -56.72 -140.60
N SER A 547 -37.09 -57.37 -139.48
CA SER A 547 -36.42 -58.67 -139.47
C SER A 547 -37.34 -59.78 -139.95
N THR A 548 -38.64 -59.68 -139.67
CA THR A 548 -39.62 -60.66 -140.12
C THR A 548 -39.78 -60.60 -141.64
N ALA A 549 -39.92 -59.40 -142.20
CA ALA A 549 -39.99 -59.22 -143.65
C ALA A 549 -38.71 -59.70 -144.35
N HIS A 550 -37.54 -59.43 -143.76
CA HIS A 550 -36.25 -59.86 -144.33
C HIS A 550 -36.06 -61.38 -144.30
N LEU A 551 -36.48 -62.05 -143.22
CA LEU A 551 -36.46 -63.52 -143.13
C LEU A 551 -37.43 -64.19 -144.11
N LEU A 552 -38.59 -63.57 -144.38
CA LEU A 552 -39.56 -64.08 -145.36
C LEU A 552 -39.10 -63.89 -146.81
N ALA A 553 -38.37 -62.81 -147.10
CA ALA A 553 -37.84 -62.52 -148.43
C ALA A 553 -36.62 -63.41 -148.81
N HIS A 554 -35.93 -63.94 -147.79
CA HIS A 554 -34.70 -64.71 -147.95
C HIS A 554 -34.76 -66.04 -147.15
N PRO A 555 -35.66 -66.97 -147.53
CA PRO A 555 -35.84 -68.24 -146.83
C PRO A 555 -34.56 -69.11 -146.83
N GLU A 556 -33.62 -68.88 -147.76
CA GLU A 556 -32.30 -69.50 -147.79
C GLU A 556 -31.43 -69.20 -146.56
N MET A 557 -31.75 -68.16 -145.78
CA MET A 557 -31.00 -67.84 -144.56
C MET A 557 -31.24 -68.80 -143.40
N ALA A 558 -32.36 -69.53 -143.40
CA ALA A 558 -32.69 -70.46 -142.33
C ALA A 558 -31.64 -71.58 -142.16
N GLU A 559 -30.85 -71.89 -143.19
CA GLU A 559 -29.77 -72.89 -143.13
C GLU A 559 -28.38 -72.30 -142.84
N SER A 560 -28.16 -70.98 -143.03
CA SER A 560 -26.83 -70.36 -142.87
C SER A 560 -26.54 -69.81 -141.46
N GLY A 561 -27.57 -69.63 -140.62
CA GLY A 561 -27.42 -69.17 -139.23
C GLY A 561 -26.89 -67.74 -139.07
N ILE A 562 -26.95 -66.91 -140.13
CA ILE A 562 -26.53 -65.52 -140.12
C ILE A 562 -27.71 -64.62 -139.72
N ASN A 563 -27.49 -63.67 -138.80
CA ASN A 563 -28.52 -62.74 -138.36
C ASN A 563 -29.07 -61.90 -139.55
N PRO A 564 -30.40 -61.68 -139.65
CA PRO A 564 -31.02 -61.03 -140.81
C PRO A 564 -30.48 -59.62 -141.08
N LEU A 565 -30.22 -58.82 -140.05
CA LEU A 565 -29.66 -57.48 -140.22
C LEU A 565 -28.20 -57.54 -140.68
N VAL A 566 -27.41 -58.48 -140.17
CA VAL A 566 -26.02 -58.68 -140.60
C VAL A 566 -25.97 -59.08 -142.07
N HIS A 567 -26.86 -59.98 -142.52
CA HIS A 567 -26.96 -60.32 -143.94
C HIS A 567 -27.37 -59.11 -144.77
N HIS A 568 -28.38 -58.35 -144.34
CA HIS A 568 -28.79 -57.13 -145.04
C HIS A 568 -27.61 -56.17 -145.23
N LEU A 569 -26.84 -55.92 -144.18
CA LEU A 569 -25.69 -55.00 -144.21
C LEU A 569 -24.52 -55.50 -145.07
N ARG A 570 -24.27 -56.82 -145.09
CA ARG A 570 -23.22 -57.42 -145.93
C ARG A 570 -23.58 -57.35 -147.42
N HIS A 571 -24.87 -57.43 -147.77
CA HIS A 571 -25.33 -57.40 -149.16
C HIS A 571 -25.76 -56.00 -149.65
N ALA A 572 -26.09 -55.07 -148.75
CA ALA A 572 -26.40 -53.68 -149.09
C ALA A 572 -25.17 -52.89 -149.61
N GLY A 573 -23.95 -53.31 -149.27
CA GLY A 573 -22.70 -52.69 -149.76
C GLY A 573 -22.31 -53.04 -151.20
N ALA A 574 -22.98 -54.00 -151.86
CA ALA A 574 -22.66 -54.43 -153.23
C ALA A 574 -23.60 -53.86 -154.31
N ALA A 575 -24.59 -53.04 -153.93
CA ALA A 575 -25.62 -52.51 -154.83
C ALA A 575 -25.69 -50.98 -154.84
N ALA A 576 -24.53 -50.32 -155.03
CA ALA A 576 -24.46 -48.90 -155.37
C ALA A 576 -23.87 -48.64 -156.78
N THR A 577 -23.82 -49.65 -157.66
CA THR A 577 -23.21 -49.48 -159.00
C THR A 577 -23.83 -50.39 -160.06
N ASP A 578 -25.15 -50.30 -160.26
CA ASP A 578 -25.76 -50.32 -161.61
C ASP A 578 -27.29 -50.24 -161.52
N ARG A 579 -27.85 -49.03 -161.71
CA ARG A 579 -29.10 -48.71 -162.41
C ARG A 579 -29.45 -47.22 -162.25
N GLN A 580 -28.64 -46.40 -162.91
CA GLN A 580 -29.15 -45.34 -163.77
C GLN A 580 -29.46 -45.98 -165.15
N ALA A 581 -30.48 -45.45 -165.83
CA ALA A 581 -30.92 -45.71 -167.22
C ALA A 581 -31.92 -46.86 -167.47
N ALA A 582 -33.21 -46.57 -167.22
CA ALA A 582 -34.28 -46.62 -168.23
C ALA A 582 -35.46 -45.75 -167.77
#